data_AF-A0A934XT30-F1
#
_entry.id   AF-A0A934XT30-F1
#
_cell.length_a   1.000
_cell.length_b   1.000
_cell.length_c   1.000
_cell.angle_alpha   90.00
_cell.angle_beta   90.00
_cell.angle_gamma   90.00
#
_symmetry.space_group_name_H-M   'P 1'
#
loop_
_entity.id
_entity.type
_entity.pdbx_description
1 polymer ?
#
loop_
_entity_poly.entity_id
_entity_poly.type
_entity_poly.pdbx_seq_one_letter_code
_entity_poly.pdbx_strand_id
1 'polypeptide(L)'
;MSPAEYLVAFKEYILGDSRVERFSVIRERVSVADAHLRATVVFADRSQLEFSEYVQRTPDGRLEVVTYSYHWASQEDHLIRRWDNTPHYPDLPGFPHHIHDGADNSVAPGRALNILDVLAEILDHM
;
A
#
# COMPACT_ATOMS: atom_id res chain seq x y z
N MET A 1 1.08 -17.45 7.71
CA MET A 1 2.02 -16.48 7.14
C MET A 1 2.68 -15.70 8.26
N SER A 2 3.99 -15.52 8.23
CA SER A 2 4.79 -14.68 9.12
C SER A 2 5.07 -13.30 8.51
N PRO A 3 5.44 -12.28 9.30
CA PRO A 3 5.80 -10.97 8.75
C PRO A 3 6.88 -11.07 7.67
N ALA A 4 7.88 -11.93 7.87
CA ALA A 4 8.92 -12.20 6.88
C ALA A 4 8.38 -12.85 5.60
N GLU A 5 7.56 -13.90 5.74
CA GLU A 5 6.92 -14.57 4.59
C GLU A 5 6.04 -13.61 3.79
N TYR A 6 5.34 -12.71 4.47
CA TYR A 6 4.50 -11.69 3.86
C TYR A 6 5.33 -10.70 3.02
N LEU A 7 6.43 -10.18 3.56
CA LEU A 7 7.32 -9.30 2.80
C LEU A 7 7.97 -10.01 1.60
N VAL A 8 8.33 -11.29 1.75
CA VAL A 8 8.86 -12.10 0.64
C VAL A 8 7.81 -12.27 -0.45
N ALA A 9 6.59 -12.68 -0.10
CA ALA A 9 5.50 -12.86 -1.06
C ALA A 9 5.19 -11.57 -1.83
N PHE A 10 5.19 -10.42 -1.15
CA PHE A 10 5.06 -9.12 -1.81
C PHE A 10 6.21 -8.83 -2.79
N LYS A 11 7.46 -9.06 -2.38
CA LYS A 11 8.63 -8.81 -3.25
C LYS A 11 8.64 -9.73 -4.46
N GLU A 12 8.28 -11.01 -4.29
CA GLU A 12 8.16 -11.95 -5.40
C GLU A 12 7.07 -11.53 -6.38
N TYR A 13 5.91 -11.10 -5.86
CA TYR A 13 4.81 -10.58 -6.68
C TYR A 13 5.26 -9.38 -7.52
N ILE A 14 5.87 -8.36 -6.89
CA ILE A 14 6.22 -7.12 -7.61
C ILE A 14 7.42 -7.28 -8.55
N LEU A 15 8.41 -8.10 -8.20
CA LEU A 15 9.59 -8.34 -9.06
C LEU A 15 9.27 -9.28 -10.23
N GLY A 16 8.17 -10.03 -10.14
CA GLY A 16 7.71 -10.93 -11.20
C GLY A 16 6.79 -10.27 -12.23
N ASP A 17 6.28 -9.06 -11.98
CA ASP A 17 5.33 -8.39 -12.87
C ASP A 17 6.05 -7.50 -13.90
N SER A 18 5.84 -7.78 -15.19
CA SER A 18 6.47 -7.02 -16.29
C SER A 18 6.02 -5.56 -16.39
N ARG A 19 4.92 -5.17 -15.72
CA ARG A 19 4.46 -3.79 -15.64
C ARG A 19 5.22 -2.97 -14.60
N VAL A 20 6.08 -3.60 -13.81
CA VAL A 20 6.96 -2.92 -12.84
C VAL A 20 8.30 -2.64 -13.51
N GLU A 21 8.64 -1.35 -13.63
CA GLU A 21 9.93 -0.93 -14.15
C GLU A 21 11.01 -0.93 -13.06
N ARG A 22 10.66 -0.48 -11.85
CA ARG A 22 11.60 -0.38 -10.73
C ARG A 22 10.92 -0.54 -9.39
N PHE A 23 11.56 -1.29 -8.49
CA PHE A 23 11.19 -1.37 -7.08
C PHE A 23 12.38 -0.94 -6.21
N SER A 24 12.15 -0.05 -5.25
CA SER A 24 13.19 0.44 -4.34
C SER A 24 12.71 0.47 -2.89
N VAL A 25 13.46 -0.19 -2.00
CA VAL A 25 13.19 -0.19 -0.56
C VAL A 25 13.82 1.04 0.08
N ILE A 26 13.00 1.85 0.76
CA ILE A 26 13.44 3.02 1.54
C ILE A 26 13.73 2.61 2.98
N ARG A 27 12.85 1.80 3.58
CA ARG A 27 12.99 1.28 4.94
C ARG A 27 12.37 -0.10 5.02
N GLU A 28 13.08 -1.02 5.67
CA GLU A 28 12.55 -2.33 6.01
C GLU A 28 12.95 -2.70 7.43
N ARG A 29 11.97 -3.14 8.22
CA ARG A 29 12.16 -3.75 9.52
C ARG A 29 11.29 -4.99 9.59
N VAL A 30 11.85 -6.07 10.10
CA VAL A 30 11.13 -7.33 10.24
C VAL A 30 11.53 -8.00 11.54
N SER A 31 10.56 -8.52 12.25
CA SER A 31 10.72 -9.34 13.43
C SER A 31 9.79 -10.56 13.35
N VAL A 32 9.80 -11.39 14.39
CA VAL A 32 8.81 -12.48 14.52
C VAL A 32 7.38 -11.99 14.74
N ALA A 33 7.25 -10.78 15.31
CA ALA A 33 5.98 -10.20 15.74
C ALA A 33 5.40 -9.24 14.71
N ASP A 34 6.23 -8.54 13.95
CA ASP A 34 5.81 -7.45 13.07
C ASP A 34 6.75 -7.23 11.88
N ALA A 35 6.30 -6.41 10.94
CA ALA A 35 7.14 -5.85 9.90
C ALA A 35 6.69 -4.44 9.51
N HIS A 36 7.64 -3.60 9.13
CA HIS A 36 7.40 -2.27 8.55
C HIS A 36 8.17 -2.16 7.25
N LEU A 37 7.48 -1.88 6.16
CA LEU A 37 8.06 -1.60 4.85
C LEU A 37 7.68 -0.19 4.40
N ARG A 38 8.67 0.59 3.99
CA ARG A 38 8.48 1.79 3.19
C ARG A 38 9.26 1.61 1.89
N ALA A 39 8.60 1.78 0.76
CA ALA A 39 9.20 1.55 -0.54
C ALA A 39 8.52 2.38 -1.64
N THR A 40 9.16 2.39 -2.80
CA THR A 40 8.61 2.94 -4.04
C THR A 40 8.57 1.90 -5.13
N VAL A 41 7.54 1.99 -5.97
CA VAL A 41 7.37 1.23 -7.21
C VAL A 41 7.21 2.24 -8.34
N VAL A 42 7.97 2.07 -9.42
CA VAL A 42 7.76 2.76 -10.70
C VAL A 42 7.20 1.73 -11.67
N PHE A 43 6.08 2.07 -12.30
CA PHE A 43 5.41 1.22 -13.27
C PHE A 43 5.82 1.59 -14.71
N ALA A 44 5.49 0.74 -15.68
CA ALA A 44 5.87 0.89 -17.09
C ALA A 44 5.27 2.14 -17.77
N ASP A 45 4.15 2.66 -17.26
CA ASP A 45 3.56 3.95 -17.69
C ASP A 45 4.27 5.16 -17.05
N ARG A 46 5.28 4.90 -16.20
CA ARG A 46 6.06 5.86 -15.40
C ARG A 46 5.28 6.50 -14.25
N SER A 47 4.06 6.03 -13.96
CA SER A 47 3.39 6.32 -12.70
C SER A 47 4.15 5.68 -11.54
N GLN A 48 3.96 6.22 -10.34
CA GLN A 48 4.75 5.86 -9.17
C GLN A 48 3.85 5.62 -7.96
N LEU A 49 4.08 4.51 -7.27
CA LEU A 49 3.50 4.22 -5.95
C LEU A 49 4.57 4.39 -4.89
N GLU A 50 4.42 5.38 -4.00
CA GLU A 50 5.13 5.42 -2.72
C GLU A 50 4.23 4.85 -1.63
N PHE A 51 4.76 3.98 -0.77
CA PHE A 51 3.98 3.47 0.34
C PHE A 51 4.78 3.23 1.61
N SER A 52 4.04 3.21 2.72
CA SER A 52 4.49 2.75 4.05
C SER A 52 3.41 1.83 4.62
N GLU A 53 3.76 0.59 4.96
CA GLU A 53 2.84 -0.40 5.53
C GLU A 53 3.47 -1.06 6.76
N TYR A 54 2.75 -1.05 7.89
CA TYR A 54 3.12 -1.76 9.10
C TYR A 54 2.12 -2.88 9.36
N VAL A 55 2.64 -4.11 9.42
CA VAL A 55 1.88 -5.32 9.72
C VAL A 55 2.31 -5.90 11.05
N GLN A 56 1.35 -6.44 11.80
CA GLN A 56 1.59 -7.07 13.09
C GLN A 56 0.90 -8.42 13.14
N ARG A 57 1.53 -9.38 13.81
CA ARG A 57 0.92 -10.67 14.13
C ARG A 57 -0.04 -10.50 15.30
N THR A 58 -1.28 -10.92 15.10
CA THR A 58 -2.32 -10.95 16.13
C THR A 58 -2.16 -12.16 17.07
N PRO A 59 -2.77 -12.15 18.27
CA PRO A 59 -2.67 -13.27 19.22
C PRO A 59 -3.17 -14.62 18.67
N ASP A 60 -4.12 -14.61 17.73
CA ASP A 60 -4.62 -15.79 17.02
C ASP A 60 -3.71 -16.25 15.86
N GLY A 61 -2.56 -15.60 15.69
CA GLY A 61 -1.51 -15.97 14.73
C GLY A 61 -1.70 -15.42 13.32
N ARG A 62 -2.76 -14.64 13.05
CA ARG A 62 -2.96 -13.95 11.77
C ARG A 62 -2.04 -12.73 11.63
N LEU A 63 -1.90 -12.21 10.42
CA LEU A 63 -1.29 -10.91 10.17
C LEU A 63 -2.38 -9.88 9.94
N GLU A 64 -2.19 -8.70 10.52
CA GLU A 64 -3.07 -7.55 10.36
C GLU A 64 -2.25 -6.35 9.90
N VAL A 65 -2.76 -5.59 8.93
CA VAL A 65 -2.21 -4.30 8.56
C VAL A 65 -2.73 -3.27 9.55
N VAL A 66 -1.83 -2.72 10.36
CA VAL A 66 -2.21 -1.82 11.47
C VAL A 66 -2.16 -0.36 11.02
N THR A 67 -1.11 0.03 10.28
CA THR A 67 -1.05 1.36 9.67
C THR A 67 -0.53 1.29 8.26
N TYR A 68 -1.10 2.10 7.38
CA TYR A 68 -0.66 2.19 6.01
C TYR A 68 -0.89 3.58 5.41
N SER A 69 -0.08 3.87 4.40
CA SER A 69 -0.31 4.93 3.44
C SER A 69 0.21 4.47 2.09
N TYR A 70 -0.62 4.55 1.06
CA TYR A 70 -0.29 4.18 -0.31
C TYR A 70 -0.61 5.39 -1.20
N HIS A 71 0.40 5.98 -1.82
CA HIS A 71 0.28 7.18 -2.63
C HIS A 71 0.67 6.88 -4.08
N TRP A 72 -0.33 6.81 -4.95
CA TRP A 72 -0.13 6.58 -6.38
C TRP A 72 -0.28 7.90 -7.14
N ALA A 73 0.75 8.24 -7.91
CA ALA A 73 0.85 9.48 -8.65
C ALA A 73 1.28 9.25 -10.10
N SER A 74 0.92 10.18 -10.98
CA SER A 74 1.37 10.18 -12.38
C SER A 74 2.87 10.48 -12.47
N GLN A 75 3.41 10.39 -13.68
CA GLN A 75 4.80 10.76 -13.95
C GLN A 75 5.09 12.23 -13.62
N GLU A 76 4.10 13.11 -13.76
CA GLU A 76 4.17 14.54 -13.44
C GLU A 76 3.96 14.84 -11.94
N ASP A 77 4.02 13.82 -11.08
CA ASP A 77 3.79 13.89 -9.64
C ASP A 77 2.37 14.39 -9.26
N HIS A 78 1.39 14.26 -10.16
CA HIS A 78 -0.01 14.51 -9.84
C HIS A 78 -0.60 13.29 -9.12
N LEU A 79 -1.25 13.52 -7.97
CA LEU A 79 -1.98 12.47 -7.28
C LEU A 79 -2.99 11.83 -8.24
N ILE A 80 -2.99 10.50 -8.33
CA ILE A 80 -4.05 9.73 -8.98
C ILE A 80 -5.00 9.23 -7.89
N ARG A 81 -4.45 8.53 -6.89
CA ARG A 81 -5.22 7.99 -5.76
C ARG A 81 -4.31 7.78 -4.56
N ARG A 82 -4.83 8.02 -3.36
CA ARG A 82 -4.15 7.67 -2.12
C ARG A 82 -5.08 6.93 -1.18
N TRP A 83 -4.64 5.79 -0.69
CA TRP A 83 -5.34 5.02 0.34
C TRP A 83 -4.59 5.20 1.66
N ASP A 84 -5.31 5.55 2.73
CA ASP A 84 -4.70 5.87 4.02
C ASP A 84 -5.63 5.39 5.16
N ASN A 85 -5.05 5.07 6.33
CA ASN A 85 -5.82 4.68 7.52
C ASN A 85 -5.51 5.51 8.76
N THR A 86 -4.87 6.67 8.60
CA THR A 86 -4.74 7.64 9.68
C THR A 86 -6.15 8.13 10.05
N PRO A 87 -6.52 8.22 11.35
CA PRO A 87 -7.89 8.46 11.81
C PRO A 87 -8.37 9.91 11.63
N HIS A 88 -8.36 10.42 10.40
CA HIS A 88 -8.70 11.81 10.06
C HIS A 88 -10.21 12.06 9.90
N TYR A 89 -10.98 11.06 9.46
CA TYR A 89 -12.37 11.24 9.01
C TYR A 89 -13.36 10.33 9.76
N PRO A 90 -13.64 10.59 11.07
CA PRO A 90 -14.43 9.72 11.93
C PRO A 90 -15.85 9.43 11.43
N ASP A 91 -16.43 10.34 10.65
CA ASP A 91 -17.81 10.22 10.14
C ASP A 91 -17.91 9.47 8.80
N LEU A 92 -16.78 9.09 8.18
CA LEU A 92 -16.81 8.30 6.94
C LEU A 92 -17.11 6.83 7.24
N PRO A 93 -18.02 6.19 6.49
CA PRO A 93 -18.13 4.74 6.48
C PRO A 93 -16.77 4.09 6.24
N GLY A 94 -16.47 3.04 7.01
CA GLY A 94 -15.17 2.35 6.90
C GLY A 94 -14.02 3.02 7.63
N PHE A 95 -14.26 4.03 8.48
CA PHE A 95 -13.24 4.62 9.35
C PHE A 95 -12.37 3.55 10.06
N PRO A 96 -11.03 3.74 10.11
CA PRO A 96 -10.28 4.93 9.70
C PRO A 96 -9.85 4.95 8.23
N HIS A 97 -10.30 3.97 7.46
CA HIS A 97 -9.88 3.78 6.08
C HIS A 97 -10.57 4.80 5.16
N HIS A 98 -9.76 5.51 4.39
CA HIS A 98 -10.26 6.51 3.45
C HIS A 98 -9.37 6.55 2.20
N ILE A 99 -9.95 7.09 1.13
CA ILE A 99 -9.30 7.22 -0.18
C ILE A 99 -9.36 8.70 -0.56
N HIS A 100 -8.21 9.29 -0.92
CA HIS A 100 -8.15 10.58 -1.57
C HIS A 100 -8.15 10.36 -3.08
N ASP A 101 -9.06 11.03 -3.79
CA ASP A 101 -9.13 10.98 -5.25
C ASP A 101 -8.39 12.19 -5.84
N GLY A 102 -7.42 11.93 -6.70
CA GLY A 102 -6.60 12.98 -7.29
C GLY A 102 -7.30 13.79 -8.39
N ALA A 103 -8.38 13.27 -8.98
CA ALA A 103 -9.10 13.94 -10.07
C ALA A 103 -9.87 15.17 -9.59
N ASP A 104 -10.45 15.11 -8.40
CA ASP A 104 -11.27 16.18 -7.82
C ASP A 104 -10.85 16.58 -6.39
N ASN A 105 -9.78 15.98 -5.87
CA ASN A 105 -9.26 16.20 -4.51
C ASN A 105 -10.29 15.89 -3.41
N SER A 106 -11.24 15.00 -3.70
CA SER A 106 -12.24 14.54 -2.73
C SER A 106 -11.71 13.43 -1.84
N VAL A 107 -12.44 13.15 -0.75
CA VAL A 107 -12.17 12.04 0.15
C VAL A 107 -13.39 11.12 0.18
N ALA A 108 -13.15 9.85 -0.11
CA ALA A 108 -14.17 8.80 -0.16
C ALA A 108 -13.98 7.77 0.96
N PRO A 109 -15.06 7.08 1.37
CA PRO A 109 -15.01 5.89 2.22
C PRO A 109 -14.01 4.85 1.69
N GLY A 110 -13.20 4.30 2.59
CA GLY A 110 -12.28 3.20 2.29
C GLY A 110 -12.65 1.91 2.99
N ARG A 111 -11.78 0.91 2.83
CA ARG A 111 -11.79 -0.33 3.61
C ARG A 111 -10.36 -0.67 4.01
N ALA A 112 -10.20 -1.62 4.93
CA ALA A 112 -8.89 -2.18 5.23
C ALA A 112 -8.27 -2.79 3.96
N LEU A 113 -7.02 -2.42 3.69
CA LEU A 113 -6.25 -2.84 2.53
C LEU A 113 -4.82 -3.17 2.96
N ASN A 114 -4.25 -4.13 2.26
CA ASN A 114 -2.81 -4.39 2.26
C ASN A 114 -2.18 -3.95 0.93
N ILE A 115 -0.85 -3.96 0.85
CA ILE A 115 -0.13 -3.57 -0.37
C ILE A 115 -0.48 -4.44 -1.60
N LEU A 116 -0.76 -5.73 -1.42
CA LEU A 116 -1.14 -6.61 -2.54
C LEU A 116 -2.51 -6.23 -3.10
N ASP A 117 -3.47 -5.85 -2.24
CA ASP A 117 -4.78 -5.36 -2.69
C ASP A 117 -4.63 -4.09 -3.54
N VAL A 118 -3.79 -3.15 -3.08
CA VAL A 118 -3.55 -1.88 -3.78
C VAL A 118 -2.82 -2.09 -5.10
N LEU A 119 -1.82 -2.97 -5.11
CA LEU A 119 -1.11 -3.31 -6.34
C LEU A 119 -2.05 -3.97 -7.35
N ALA A 120 -2.91 -4.91 -6.92
CA ALA A 120 -3.90 -5.50 -7.81
C ALA A 120 -4.83 -4.43 -8.40
N GLU A 121 -5.33 -3.50 -7.56
CA GLU A 121 -6.16 -2.39 -8.03
C GLU A 121 -5.42 -1.52 -9.05
N ILE A 122 -4.18 -1.13 -8.79
CA ILE A 122 -3.38 -0.31 -9.73
C ILE A 122 -3.15 -1.06 -11.05
N LEU A 123 -2.73 -2.31 -10.97
CA LEU A 123 -2.37 -3.13 -12.12
C LEU A 123 -3.58 -3.49 -13.00
N ASP A 124 -4.79 -3.57 -12.43
CA ASP A 124 -6.04 -3.77 -13.17
C ASP A 124 -6.46 -2.51 -13.97
N HIS A 125 -5.92 -1.34 -13.64
CA HIS A 125 -6.18 -0.08 -14.35
C HIS A 125 -5.10 0.28 -15.39
N MET A 126 -4.10 -0.59 -15.60
CA MET A 126 -3.00 -0.42 -16.57
C MET A 126 -3.24 -1.13 -17.90
#